data_AF-A0A842LBY9-F1
#
_entry.id   AF-A0A842LBY9-F1
#
_cell.length_a   1.000
_cell.length_b   1.000
_cell.length_c   1.000
_cell.angle_alpha   90.00
_cell.angle_beta   90.00
_cell.angle_gamma   90.00
#
_symmetry.space_group_name_H-M   'P 1'
#
loop_
_entity.id
_entity.type
_entity.pdbx_description
1 polymer ?
#
loop_
_entity_poly.entity_id
_entity_poly.type
_entity_poly.pdbx_seq_one_letter_code
_entity_poly.pdbx_strand_id
1 'polypeptide(L)'
;GVAIVAVMCQPHPCPHGRCLYCPESKKAPPSYTGEEPAALRARMYKFHPYHQVYNRLEQLHSIGHPTDKVELIIMGGTFPSQTLCYQEWFITQCIKAMIDFGAKIKDFKIKLPSYQDHIPLEDVQSINEKAPIRCVGLTFETRPDYCKEEDVDRMLSLGATRVELGVQTIYNHIYQRIKRGHSIQDVIESNRILRDSGIKVAMHLMPGLFADFEKDLRIFKRLFSDPSFKPDMIKIYPCLVTKNSQLYHLW
;
A
#
# COMPACT_ATOMS: atom_id res chain seq x y z
N GLY A 1 5.88 -20.94 -1.14
CA GLY A 1 4.79 -19.99 -0.85
C GLY A 1 5.08 -18.67 -1.54
N VAL A 2 4.39 -17.59 -1.17
CA VAL A 2 4.73 -16.22 -1.58
C VAL A 2 5.17 -15.44 -0.34
N ALA A 3 6.36 -14.86 -0.35
CA ALA A 3 6.88 -14.04 0.73
C ALA A 3 6.27 -12.64 0.69
N ILE A 4 5.70 -12.19 1.82
CA ILE A 4 5.16 -10.84 1.92
C ILE A 4 6.24 -9.86 2.38
N VAL A 5 6.56 -8.89 1.53
CA VAL A 5 7.50 -7.81 1.80
C VAL A 5 6.74 -6.50 1.83
N ALA A 6 6.46 -5.99 3.02
CA ALA A 6 5.76 -4.73 3.21
C ALA A 6 6.75 -3.61 3.56
N VAL A 7 6.70 -2.52 2.79
CA VAL A 7 7.59 -1.35 2.91
C VAL A 7 6.77 -0.08 3.03
N MET A 8 7.35 0.93 3.69
CA MET A 8 6.70 2.24 3.85
C MET A 8 7.44 3.31 3.08
N CYS A 9 6.68 4.17 2.40
CA CYS A 9 7.21 5.38 1.80
C CYS A 9 7.54 6.44 2.87
N GLN A 10 8.25 7.49 2.47
CA GLN A 10 8.58 8.58 3.37
C GLN A 10 7.28 9.25 3.89
N PRO A 11 7.20 9.55 5.20
CA PRO A 11 6.04 10.25 5.77
C PRO A 11 5.86 11.60 5.09
N HIS A 12 4.64 11.87 4.63
CA HIS A 12 4.25 13.12 4.02
C HIS A 12 2.81 13.47 4.40
N PRO A 13 2.43 14.76 4.38
CA PRO A 13 1.06 15.17 4.65
C PRO A 13 0.08 14.53 3.65
N CYS A 14 -1.04 14.05 4.18
CA CYS A 14 -2.18 13.65 3.35
C CYS A 14 -2.70 14.87 2.55
N PRO A 15 -3.05 14.72 1.27
CA PRO A 15 -3.45 15.85 0.42
C PRO A 15 -4.72 16.59 0.87
N HIS A 16 -5.65 15.90 1.53
CA HIS A 16 -6.90 16.47 2.06
C HIS A 16 -6.78 17.01 3.50
N GLY A 17 -5.58 16.98 4.08
CA GLY A 17 -5.39 17.19 5.51
C GLY A 17 -5.46 15.89 6.31
N ARG A 18 -6.01 15.91 7.53
CA ARG A 18 -5.95 14.77 8.46
C ARG A 18 -7.34 14.23 8.80
N CYS A 19 -7.52 12.91 8.64
CA CYS A 19 -8.70 12.20 9.14
C CYS A 19 -8.71 12.18 10.67
N LEU A 20 -9.92 12.20 11.25
CA LEU A 20 -10.12 12.34 12.68
C LEU A 20 -9.47 11.21 13.53
N TYR A 21 -9.50 9.98 13.02
CA TYR A 21 -8.95 8.79 13.70
C TYR A 21 -7.46 8.53 13.42
N CYS A 22 -6.86 9.21 12.43
CA CYS A 22 -5.44 9.01 12.12
C CYS A 22 -4.59 9.66 13.22
N PRO A 23 -3.63 8.94 13.81
CA PRO A 23 -2.70 9.53 14.77
C PRO A 23 -1.80 10.56 14.08
N GLU A 24 -1.47 11.64 14.78
CA GLU A 24 -0.41 12.54 14.35
C GLU A 24 0.96 11.92 14.65
N SER A 25 1.75 11.69 13.61
CA SER A 25 3.09 11.14 13.74
C SER A 25 4.04 11.74 12.72
N LYS A 26 5.21 12.18 13.18
CA LYS A 26 6.37 12.47 12.33
C LYS A 26 7.23 11.22 12.09
N LYS A 27 6.91 10.11 12.77
CA LYS A 27 7.74 8.89 12.80
C LYS A 27 7.30 7.85 11.77
N ALA A 28 6.09 7.95 11.22
CA ALA A 28 5.54 7.01 10.26
C ALA A 28 4.57 7.71 9.31
N PRO A 29 4.24 7.09 8.15
CA PRO A 29 3.20 7.60 7.27
C PRO A 29 1.86 7.80 7.98
N PRO A 30 0.97 8.66 7.45
CA PRO A 30 -0.35 8.87 8.01
C PRO A 30 -1.10 7.54 8.26
N SER A 31 -1.88 7.50 9.34
CA SER A 31 -2.64 6.32 9.82
C SER A 31 -1.83 5.27 10.61
N TYR A 32 -0.51 5.34 10.63
CA TYR A 32 0.34 4.41 11.37
C TYR A 32 0.87 5.04 12.66
N THR A 33 1.02 4.23 13.72
CA THR A 33 1.57 4.71 15.01
C THR A 33 3.08 4.88 14.97
N GLY A 34 3.77 4.08 14.14
CA GLY A 34 5.23 4.05 14.05
C GLY A 34 5.89 3.01 14.94
N GLU A 35 5.08 2.22 15.64
CA GLU A 35 5.50 1.11 16.51
C GLU A 35 5.23 -0.26 15.86
N GLU A 36 4.55 -0.29 14.71
CA GLU A 36 4.36 -1.52 13.94
C GLU A 36 5.71 -2.03 13.44
N PRO A 37 5.95 -3.37 13.37
CA PRO A 37 7.25 -3.91 12.95
C PRO A 37 7.73 -3.39 11.59
N ALA A 38 6.81 -3.16 10.65
CA ALA A 38 7.16 -2.58 9.36
C ALA A 38 7.55 -1.11 9.45
N ALA A 39 6.85 -0.32 10.27
CA ALA A 39 7.17 1.08 10.51
C ALA A 39 8.51 1.25 11.25
N LEU A 40 8.79 0.39 12.23
CA LEU A 40 10.07 0.36 12.94
C LEU A 40 11.23 0.06 11.98
N ARG A 41 11.08 -0.94 11.10
CA ARG A 41 12.07 -1.24 10.05
C ARG A 41 12.22 -0.08 9.07
N ALA A 42 11.12 0.53 8.64
CA ALA A 42 11.14 1.67 7.74
C ALA A 42 11.96 2.82 8.34
N ARG A 43 11.72 3.15 9.62
CA ARG A 43 12.49 4.19 10.35
C ARG A 43 13.97 3.84 10.47
N MET A 44 14.30 2.59 10.79
CA MET A 44 15.68 2.12 10.90
C MET A 44 16.46 2.39 9.59
N TYR A 45 15.81 2.19 8.45
CA TYR A 45 16.38 2.44 7.13
C TYR A 45 16.02 3.82 6.54
N LYS A 46 15.56 4.77 7.37
CA LYS A 46 15.19 6.13 6.96
C LYS A 46 14.24 6.16 5.75
N PHE A 47 13.31 5.21 5.68
CA PHE A 47 12.34 5.02 4.60
C PHE A 47 12.96 4.75 3.22
N HIS A 48 14.23 4.35 3.14
CA HIS A 48 14.86 4.03 1.88
C HIS A 48 14.33 2.70 1.31
N PRO A 49 13.69 2.68 0.12
CA PRO A 49 13.01 1.50 -0.44
C PRO A 49 13.94 0.28 -0.57
N TYR A 50 15.12 0.48 -1.17
CA TYR A 50 16.10 -0.59 -1.37
C TYR A 50 16.46 -1.31 -0.07
N HIS A 51 16.87 -0.56 0.96
CA HIS A 51 17.29 -1.12 2.24
C HIS A 51 16.14 -1.80 2.99
N GLN A 52 14.91 -1.27 2.90
CA GLN A 52 13.74 -1.92 3.50
C GLN A 52 13.48 -3.30 2.88
N VAL A 53 13.50 -3.41 1.54
CA VAL A 53 13.28 -4.68 0.83
C VAL A 53 14.43 -5.65 1.09
N TYR A 54 15.67 -5.23 0.88
CA TYR A 54 16.86 -6.09 0.99
C TYR A 54 16.93 -6.74 2.38
N ASN A 55 16.80 -5.94 3.44
CA ASN A 55 16.88 -6.46 4.81
C ASN A 55 15.66 -7.31 5.17
N ARG A 56 14.48 -7.04 4.61
CA ARG A 56 13.31 -7.91 4.84
C ARG A 56 13.50 -9.28 4.19
N LEU A 57 14.08 -9.33 2.99
CA LEU A 57 14.43 -10.58 2.32
C LEU A 57 15.51 -11.34 3.10
N GLU A 58 16.57 -10.66 3.53
CA GLU A 58 17.62 -11.28 4.35
C GLU A 58 17.07 -11.84 5.67
N GLN A 59 16.18 -11.09 6.32
CA GLN A 59 15.49 -11.57 7.52
C GLN A 59 14.70 -12.84 7.24
N LEU A 60 13.84 -12.84 6.21
CA LEU A 60 13.02 -14.01 5.87
C LEU A 60 13.87 -15.22 5.48
N HIS A 61 14.93 -14.99 4.72
CA HIS A 61 15.86 -16.03 4.30
C HIS A 61 16.61 -16.66 5.48
N SER A 62 17.10 -15.84 6.42
CA SER A 62 17.85 -16.33 7.60
C SER A 62 17.01 -17.18 8.56
N ILE A 63 15.68 -16.98 8.59
CA ILE A 63 14.74 -17.82 9.35
C ILE A 63 14.17 -18.99 8.51
N GLY A 64 14.72 -19.24 7.31
CA GLY A 64 14.37 -20.40 6.47
C GLY A 64 13.08 -20.25 5.66
N HIS A 65 12.50 -19.06 5.56
CA HIS A 65 11.31 -18.85 4.71
C HIS A 65 11.72 -18.79 3.22
N PRO A 66 10.92 -19.36 2.30
CA PRO A 66 11.17 -19.25 0.87
C PRO A 66 10.97 -17.81 0.40
N THR A 67 11.93 -17.28 -0.36
CA THR A 67 11.93 -15.90 -0.89
C THR A 67 12.00 -15.86 -2.42
N ASP A 68 11.81 -16.98 -3.11
CA ASP A 68 11.84 -17.06 -4.58
C ASP A 68 10.68 -16.30 -5.26
N LYS A 69 9.56 -16.18 -4.56
CA LYS A 69 8.37 -15.42 -4.98
C LYS A 69 8.00 -14.41 -3.91
N VAL A 70 7.88 -13.15 -4.29
CA VAL A 70 7.61 -12.03 -3.39
C VAL A 70 6.36 -11.29 -3.84
N GLU A 71 5.49 -11.00 -2.88
CA GLU A 71 4.48 -9.94 -3.02
C GLU A 71 4.97 -8.70 -2.26
N LEU A 72 5.17 -7.62 -3.01
CA LEU A 72 5.56 -6.31 -2.48
C LEU A 72 4.31 -5.51 -2.11
N ILE A 73 4.28 -4.97 -0.89
CA ILE A 73 3.18 -4.13 -0.41
C ILE A 73 3.73 -2.74 -0.08
N ILE A 74 3.24 -1.73 -0.79
CA ILE A 74 3.57 -0.33 -0.56
C ILE A 74 2.54 0.26 0.41
N MET A 75 2.95 0.45 1.66
CA MET A 75 2.09 0.94 2.74
C MET A 75 2.17 2.45 2.91
N GLY A 76 1.05 3.05 3.33
CA GLY A 76 0.95 4.47 3.67
C GLY A 76 -0.31 5.16 3.15
N GLY A 77 -1.05 4.54 2.23
CA GLY A 77 -2.32 5.05 1.69
C GLY A 77 -2.22 6.31 0.81
N THR A 78 -1.09 7.02 0.83
CA THR A 78 -0.89 8.28 0.08
C THR A 78 0.27 8.23 -0.90
N PHE A 79 0.89 7.06 -1.10
CA PHE A 79 1.96 6.90 -2.08
C PHE A 79 1.58 7.41 -3.49
N PRO A 80 0.37 7.18 -4.02
CA PRO A 80 -0.01 7.71 -5.34
C PRO A 80 -0.11 9.23 -5.42
N SER A 81 -0.14 9.93 -4.28
CA SER A 81 -0.13 11.40 -4.23
C SER A 81 1.27 12.01 -4.24
N GLN A 82 2.33 11.19 -4.22
CA GLN A 82 3.71 11.64 -4.33
C GLN A 82 4.07 12.09 -5.74
N THR A 83 5.19 12.80 -5.89
CA THR A 83 5.70 13.16 -7.22
C THR A 83 5.99 11.92 -8.06
N LEU A 84 5.72 12.00 -9.37
CA LEU A 84 5.86 10.86 -10.27
C LEU A 84 7.28 10.29 -10.28
N CYS A 85 8.29 11.16 -10.26
CA CYS A 85 9.70 10.76 -10.17
C CYS A 85 10.02 9.99 -8.86
N TYR A 86 9.39 10.36 -7.74
CA TYR A 86 9.56 9.63 -6.49
C TYR A 86 8.90 8.26 -6.55
N GLN A 87 7.70 8.16 -7.14
CA GLN A 87 6.98 6.90 -7.26
C GLN A 87 7.78 5.89 -8.09
N GLU A 88 8.25 6.30 -9.27
CA GLU A 88 9.05 5.46 -10.16
C GLU A 88 10.38 5.05 -9.49
N TRP A 89 11.13 6.02 -8.94
CA TRP A 89 12.37 5.74 -8.22
C TRP A 89 12.14 4.74 -7.07
N PHE A 90 11.06 4.90 -6.31
CA PHE A 90 10.77 4.05 -5.16
C PHE A 90 10.57 2.60 -5.57
N ILE A 91 9.78 2.35 -6.62
CA ILE A 91 9.54 1.01 -7.14
C ILE A 91 10.80 0.42 -7.77
N THR A 92 11.55 1.22 -8.55
CA THR A 92 12.82 0.80 -9.13
C THR A 92 13.79 0.29 -8.06
N GLN A 93 13.93 1.03 -6.95
CA GLN A 93 14.80 0.64 -5.84
C GLN A 93 14.31 -0.61 -5.11
N CYS A 94 12.99 -0.81 -4.98
CA CYS A 94 12.44 -2.03 -4.39
C CYS A 94 12.75 -3.26 -5.24
N ILE A 95 12.52 -3.18 -6.56
CA ILE A 95 12.77 -4.29 -7.49
C ILE A 95 14.27 -4.59 -7.57
N LYS A 96 15.11 -3.53 -7.63
CA LYS A 96 16.58 -3.67 -7.61
C LYS A 96 17.07 -4.45 -6.38
N ALA A 97 16.53 -4.18 -5.19
CA ALA A 97 16.88 -4.91 -3.98
C ALA A 97 16.57 -6.41 -4.07
N MET A 98 15.47 -6.79 -4.72
CA MET A 98 15.13 -8.20 -4.96
C MET A 98 16.13 -8.87 -5.90
N ILE A 99 16.51 -8.18 -6.98
CA ILE A 99 17.50 -8.66 -7.96
C ILE A 99 18.86 -8.85 -7.28
N ASP A 100 19.36 -7.83 -6.57
CA ASP A 100 20.68 -7.84 -5.94
C ASP A 100 20.77 -8.91 -4.84
N PHE A 101 19.72 -9.05 -4.01
CA PHE A 101 19.68 -10.10 -3.00
C PHE A 101 19.61 -11.49 -3.66
N GLY A 102 18.81 -11.65 -4.71
CA GLY A 102 18.72 -12.89 -5.50
C GLY A 102 20.05 -13.30 -6.12
N ALA A 103 20.82 -12.32 -6.62
CA ALA A 103 22.15 -12.56 -7.16
C ALA A 103 23.16 -13.00 -6.11
N LYS A 104 23.13 -12.39 -4.92
CA LYS A 104 23.97 -12.82 -3.78
C LYS A 104 23.72 -14.28 -3.39
N ILE A 105 22.46 -14.73 -3.37
CA ILE A 105 22.13 -16.08 -2.86
C ILE A 105 22.22 -17.20 -3.90
N LYS A 106 22.14 -16.91 -5.20
CA LYS A 106 22.16 -17.94 -6.27
C LYS A 106 23.29 -17.75 -7.30
N ASP A 107 24.27 -16.90 -7.00
CA ASP A 107 25.37 -16.54 -7.90
C ASP A 107 24.89 -16.16 -9.32
N PHE A 108 23.79 -15.42 -9.38
CA PHE A 108 23.11 -15.04 -10.61
C PHE A 108 23.82 -13.83 -11.24
N LYS A 109 24.33 -14.00 -12.47
CA LYS A 109 24.99 -12.92 -13.20
C LYS A 109 23.96 -11.87 -13.65
N ILE A 110 24.01 -10.72 -12.98
CA ILE A 110 23.20 -9.57 -13.36
C ILE A 110 23.87 -8.89 -14.56
N LYS A 111 23.16 -8.79 -15.69
CA LYS A 111 23.50 -7.85 -16.77
C LYS A 111 22.63 -6.61 -16.60
N LEU A 112 23.04 -5.72 -15.71
CA LEU A 112 22.44 -4.39 -15.65
C LEU A 112 23.07 -3.55 -16.77
N PRO A 113 22.27 -2.84 -17.58
CA PRO A 113 22.82 -1.80 -18.45
C PRO A 113 23.57 -0.78 -17.57
N SER A 114 24.80 -0.42 -17.98
CA SER A 114 25.61 0.53 -17.22
C SER A 114 25.12 1.95 -17.47
N TYR A 115 24.11 2.36 -16.72
CA TYR A 115 23.79 3.76 -16.58
C TYR A 115 24.55 4.30 -15.36
N GLN A 116 25.30 5.39 -15.54
CA GLN A 116 26.21 5.90 -14.52
C GLN A 116 25.51 6.25 -13.19
N ASP A 117 24.25 6.72 -13.24
CA ASP A 117 23.53 7.19 -12.04
C ASP A 117 22.03 6.80 -11.92
N HIS A 118 21.40 6.24 -12.97
CA HIS A 118 19.96 5.93 -12.95
C HIS A 118 19.60 4.73 -13.82
N ILE A 119 18.88 3.75 -13.28
CA ILE A 119 18.37 2.60 -14.04
C ILE A 119 16.88 2.82 -14.28
N PRO A 120 16.40 2.81 -15.54
CA PRO A 120 14.97 2.90 -15.85
C PRO A 120 14.15 1.79 -15.18
N LEU A 121 12.90 2.09 -14.84
CA LEU A 121 12.00 1.12 -14.21
C LEU A 121 11.76 -0.12 -15.09
N GLU A 122 11.56 0.08 -16.39
CA GLU A 122 11.28 -1.00 -17.35
C GLU A 122 12.43 -2.01 -17.43
N ASP A 123 13.68 -1.54 -17.32
CA ASP A 123 14.86 -2.40 -17.31
C ASP A 123 14.90 -3.28 -16.05
N VAL A 124 14.64 -2.70 -14.87
CA VAL A 124 14.63 -3.51 -13.63
C VAL A 124 13.46 -4.48 -13.59
N GLN A 125 12.30 -4.10 -14.13
CA GLN A 125 11.15 -5.00 -14.27
C GLN A 125 11.51 -6.18 -15.19
N SER A 126 12.07 -5.90 -16.37
CA SER A 126 12.49 -6.91 -17.35
C SER A 126 13.54 -7.87 -16.79
N ILE A 127 14.48 -7.38 -15.99
CA ILE A 127 15.47 -8.23 -15.31
C ILE A 127 14.80 -9.08 -14.21
N ASN A 128 13.84 -8.51 -13.48
CA ASN A 128 13.16 -9.22 -12.40
C ASN A 128 12.34 -10.42 -12.87
N GLU A 129 11.82 -10.40 -14.11
CA GLU A 129 11.13 -11.55 -14.72
C GLU A 129 11.97 -12.83 -14.71
N LYS A 130 13.30 -12.69 -14.81
CA LYS A 130 14.26 -13.80 -14.88
C LYS A 130 15.05 -13.97 -13.58
N ALA A 131 14.90 -13.07 -12.62
CA ALA A 131 15.65 -13.08 -11.38
C ALA A 131 15.30 -14.30 -10.50
N PRO A 132 16.24 -14.75 -9.64
CA PRO A 132 15.99 -15.78 -8.62
C PRO A 132 14.86 -15.46 -7.65
N ILE A 133 14.60 -14.17 -7.43
CA ILE A 133 13.57 -13.62 -6.55
C ILE A 133 12.66 -12.76 -7.41
N ARG A 134 11.45 -13.23 -7.65
CA ARG A 134 10.48 -12.59 -8.55
C ARG A 134 9.43 -11.83 -7.76
N CYS A 135 9.19 -10.59 -8.16
CA CYS A 135 8.02 -9.83 -7.75
C CYS A 135 6.80 -10.40 -8.50
N VAL A 136 6.07 -11.30 -7.85
CA VAL A 136 4.88 -11.96 -8.43
C VAL A 136 3.60 -11.18 -8.14
N GLY A 137 3.69 -10.16 -7.30
CA GLY A 137 2.58 -9.27 -6.99
C GLY A 137 3.08 -7.96 -6.41
N LEU A 138 2.47 -6.87 -6.85
CA LEU A 138 2.65 -5.54 -6.29
C LEU A 138 1.29 -5.02 -5.80
N THR A 139 1.24 -4.62 -4.54
CA THR A 139 0.06 -4.08 -3.87
C THR A 139 0.30 -2.62 -3.50
N PHE A 140 -0.59 -1.73 -3.94
CA PHE A 140 -0.62 -0.33 -3.50
C PHE A 140 -1.76 -0.10 -2.51
N GLU A 141 -1.48 0.55 -1.39
CA GLU A 141 -2.52 1.17 -0.56
C GLU A 141 -2.80 2.59 -1.08
N THR A 142 -4.07 2.91 -1.35
CA THR A 142 -4.47 4.25 -1.80
C THR A 142 -5.78 4.71 -1.20
N ARG A 143 -6.05 6.00 -1.35
CA ARG A 143 -7.36 6.60 -1.09
C ARG A 143 -8.21 6.52 -2.38
N PRO A 144 -9.53 6.35 -2.26
CA PRO A 144 -10.44 6.34 -3.42
C PRO A 144 -10.34 7.56 -4.34
N ASP A 145 -10.05 8.75 -3.80
CA ASP A 145 -9.88 9.99 -4.56
C ASP A 145 -8.53 10.10 -5.32
N TYR A 146 -7.60 9.18 -5.06
CA TYR A 146 -6.28 9.02 -5.71
C TYR A 146 -6.19 7.67 -6.43
N CYS A 147 -7.29 7.31 -7.10
CA CYS A 147 -7.45 6.07 -7.83
C CYS A 147 -8.33 6.29 -9.06
N LYS A 148 -8.09 7.39 -9.77
CA LYS A 148 -8.73 7.72 -11.05
C LYS A 148 -8.02 6.99 -12.20
N GLU A 149 -8.54 7.09 -13.42
CA GLU A 149 -8.00 6.41 -14.60
C GLU A 149 -6.48 6.66 -14.75
N GLU A 150 -6.05 7.93 -14.67
CA GLU A 150 -4.63 8.27 -14.75
C GLU A 150 -3.78 7.70 -13.60
N ASP A 151 -4.34 7.54 -12.40
CA ASP A 151 -3.64 6.93 -11.26
C ASP A 151 -3.48 5.43 -11.50
N VAL A 152 -4.52 4.78 -12.02
CA VAL A 152 -4.54 3.34 -12.30
C VAL A 152 -3.61 2.99 -13.46
N ASP A 153 -3.58 3.80 -14.53
CA ASP A 153 -2.63 3.64 -15.63
C ASP A 153 -1.19 3.69 -15.13
N ARG A 154 -0.87 4.67 -14.26
CA ARG A 154 0.44 4.75 -13.61
C ARG A 154 0.73 3.52 -12.75
N MET A 155 -0.22 3.09 -11.93
CA MET A 155 -0.06 1.88 -11.11
C MET A 155 0.22 0.64 -11.98
N LEU A 156 -0.44 0.50 -13.13
CA LEU A 156 -0.17 -0.56 -14.10
C LEU A 156 1.26 -0.47 -14.65
N SER A 157 1.72 0.71 -15.07
CA SER A 157 3.11 0.91 -15.49
C SER A 157 4.13 0.56 -14.40
N LEU A 158 3.79 0.80 -13.12
CA LEU A 158 4.62 0.40 -11.98
C LEU A 158 4.60 -1.12 -11.71
N GLY A 159 3.68 -1.87 -12.32
CA GLY A 159 3.53 -3.32 -12.17
C GLY A 159 2.48 -3.74 -11.13
N ALA A 160 1.50 -2.89 -10.81
CA ALA A 160 0.43 -3.19 -9.87
C ALA A 160 -0.35 -4.46 -10.25
N THR A 161 -0.66 -5.27 -9.24
CA THR A 161 -1.52 -6.46 -9.39
C THR A 161 -2.71 -6.47 -8.44
N ARG A 162 -2.65 -5.61 -7.41
CA ARG A 162 -3.68 -5.43 -6.40
C ARG A 162 -3.64 -3.99 -5.90
N VAL A 163 -4.81 -3.42 -5.62
CA VAL A 163 -4.95 -2.12 -4.97
C VAL A 163 -5.86 -2.27 -3.77
N GLU A 164 -5.46 -1.63 -2.67
CA GLU A 164 -6.22 -1.59 -1.43
C GLU A 164 -6.76 -0.19 -1.19
N LEU A 165 -8.08 -0.08 -1.25
CA LEU A 165 -8.80 1.18 -1.06
C LEU A 165 -9.11 1.40 0.41
N GLY A 166 -8.67 2.55 0.92
CA GLY A 166 -9.02 3.03 2.26
C GLY A 166 -10.48 3.48 2.38
N VAL A 167 -11.44 2.56 2.22
CA VAL A 167 -12.89 2.83 2.23
C VAL A 167 -13.38 3.18 3.63
N GLN A 168 -13.01 2.41 4.65
CA GLN A 168 -13.39 2.52 6.06
C GLN A 168 -14.87 2.31 6.36
N THR A 169 -15.78 2.97 5.65
CA THR A 169 -17.24 2.86 5.80
C THR A 169 -17.90 3.15 4.46
N ILE A 170 -19.21 2.93 4.30
CA ILE A 170 -19.93 3.25 3.05
C ILE A 170 -20.97 4.36 3.23
N TYR A 171 -20.90 5.10 4.34
CA TYR A 171 -21.83 6.18 4.65
C TYR A 171 -21.16 7.55 4.60
N ASN A 172 -21.64 8.41 3.68
CA ASN A 172 -21.11 9.76 3.50
C ASN A 172 -21.19 10.65 4.76
N HIS A 173 -22.23 10.51 5.58
CA HIS A 173 -22.33 11.30 6.82
C HIS A 173 -21.20 10.97 7.82
N ILE A 174 -20.71 9.72 7.82
CA ILE A 174 -19.54 9.34 8.61
C ILE A 174 -18.29 9.96 8.00
N TYR A 175 -18.10 9.88 6.67
CA TYR A 175 -16.98 10.53 5.98
C TYR A 175 -16.86 12.02 6.26
N GLN A 176 -17.98 12.75 6.29
CA GLN A 176 -18.02 14.16 6.66
C GLN A 176 -17.56 14.35 8.11
N ARG A 177 -18.10 13.56 9.04
CA ARG A 177 -17.74 13.62 10.46
C ARG A 177 -16.25 13.35 10.72
N ILE A 178 -15.66 12.37 10.02
CA ILE A 178 -14.24 12.01 10.18
C ILE A 178 -13.30 12.83 9.30
N LYS A 179 -13.83 13.77 8.51
CA LYS A 179 -13.06 14.59 7.55
C LYS A 179 -12.22 13.73 6.60
N ARG A 180 -12.84 12.69 6.00
CA ARG A 180 -12.16 11.67 5.18
C ARG A 180 -11.56 12.21 3.87
N GLY A 181 -12.15 13.29 3.35
CA GLY A 181 -11.72 13.96 2.12
C GLY A 181 -12.11 13.24 0.83
N HIS A 182 -13.01 12.25 0.87
CA HIS A 182 -13.63 11.65 -0.32
C HIS A 182 -15.06 11.22 0.00
N SER A 183 -15.81 10.84 -1.03
CA SER A 183 -17.21 10.39 -0.98
C SER A 183 -17.33 8.88 -1.25
N ILE A 184 -18.55 8.36 -1.14
CA ILE A 184 -18.89 7.02 -1.61
C ILE A 184 -18.81 6.90 -3.13
N GLN A 185 -19.04 7.99 -3.86
CA GLN A 185 -18.95 7.96 -5.33
C GLN A 185 -17.53 7.70 -5.78
N ASP A 186 -16.53 8.29 -5.09
CA ASP A 186 -15.12 8.02 -5.36
C ASP A 186 -14.77 6.54 -5.11
N VAL A 187 -15.37 5.91 -4.11
CA VAL A 187 -15.20 4.46 -3.84
C VAL A 187 -15.78 3.61 -4.97
N ILE A 188 -17.00 3.92 -5.40
CA ILE A 188 -17.67 3.18 -6.48
C ILE A 188 -16.89 3.33 -7.78
N GLU A 189 -16.47 4.55 -8.10
CA GLU A 189 -15.75 4.86 -9.33
C GLU A 189 -14.36 4.23 -9.35
N SER A 190 -13.58 4.37 -8.27
CA SER A 190 -12.27 3.73 -8.17
C SER A 190 -12.37 2.20 -8.24
N ASN A 191 -13.38 1.60 -7.60
CA ASN A 191 -13.62 0.16 -7.70
C ASN A 191 -13.95 -0.27 -9.14
N ARG A 192 -14.78 0.49 -9.86
CA ARG A 192 -15.09 0.24 -11.28
C ARG A 192 -13.83 0.30 -12.13
N ILE A 193 -13.07 1.40 -12.05
CA ILE A 193 -11.84 1.60 -12.83
C ILE A 193 -10.85 0.46 -12.57
N LEU A 194 -10.56 0.14 -11.30
CA LEU A 194 -9.64 -0.94 -10.96
C LEU A 194 -10.07 -2.29 -11.53
N ARG A 195 -11.37 -2.62 -11.46
CA ARG A 195 -11.90 -3.88 -11.99
C ARG A 195 -11.86 -3.93 -13.51
N ASP A 196 -12.24 -2.84 -14.18
CA ASP A 196 -12.19 -2.73 -15.63
C ASP A 196 -10.73 -2.80 -16.16
N SER A 197 -9.76 -2.38 -15.35
CA SER A 197 -8.32 -2.52 -15.60
C SER A 197 -7.73 -3.88 -15.20
N GLY A 198 -8.52 -4.83 -14.71
CA GLY A 198 -8.05 -6.18 -14.33
C GLY A 198 -7.24 -6.25 -13.02
N ILE A 199 -7.31 -5.22 -12.17
CA ILE A 199 -6.62 -5.17 -10.88
C ILE A 199 -7.49 -5.78 -9.78
N LYS A 200 -6.88 -6.59 -8.91
CA LYS A 200 -7.54 -7.13 -7.72
C LYS A 200 -7.87 -5.99 -6.74
N VAL A 201 -9.09 -5.92 -6.24
CA VAL A 201 -9.54 -4.84 -5.34
C VAL A 201 -9.72 -5.36 -3.92
N ALA A 202 -9.00 -4.73 -2.99
CA ALA A 202 -9.22 -4.89 -1.57
C ALA A 202 -9.85 -3.64 -0.97
N MET A 203 -10.77 -3.79 -0.04
CA MET A 203 -11.35 -2.67 0.70
C MET A 203 -11.01 -2.77 2.18
N HIS A 204 -10.39 -1.72 2.71
CA HIS A 204 -10.18 -1.57 4.16
C HIS A 204 -11.50 -1.09 4.76
N LEU A 205 -12.01 -1.77 5.80
CA LEU A 205 -13.22 -1.37 6.53
C LEU A 205 -12.95 -1.25 8.02
N MET A 206 -13.56 -0.25 8.65
CA MET A 206 -13.38 0.09 10.06
C MET A 206 -14.70 0.03 10.84
N PRO A 207 -15.08 -1.15 11.38
CA PRO A 207 -16.24 -1.22 12.28
C PRO A 207 -16.02 -0.42 13.56
N GLY A 208 -17.08 0.11 14.14
CA GLY A 208 -17.05 1.00 15.31
C GLY A 208 -16.67 2.46 14.99
N LEU A 209 -16.53 2.83 13.71
CA LEU A 209 -16.22 4.20 13.31
C LEU A 209 -17.48 5.06 13.31
N PHE A 210 -17.86 5.57 14.49
CA PHE A 210 -19.12 6.28 14.72
C PHE A 210 -20.37 5.48 14.27
N ALA A 211 -20.28 4.16 14.33
CA ALA A 211 -21.31 3.20 14.00
C ALA A 211 -21.52 2.22 15.16
N ASP A 212 -22.76 1.74 15.31
CA ASP A 212 -23.10 0.63 16.21
C ASP A 212 -23.07 -0.70 15.44
N PHE A 213 -23.22 -1.81 16.16
CA PHE A 213 -23.23 -3.15 15.58
C PHE A 213 -24.21 -3.29 14.42
N GLU A 214 -25.45 -2.78 14.57
CA GLU A 214 -26.48 -2.89 13.54
C GLU A 214 -26.13 -2.09 12.27
N LYS A 215 -25.53 -0.90 12.42
CA LYS A 215 -25.01 -0.12 11.30
C LYS A 215 -23.86 -0.84 10.62
N ASP A 216 -22.89 -1.35 11.37
CA ASP A 216 -21.75 -2.08 10.79
C ASP A 216 -22.20 -3.34 10.06
N LEU A 217 -23.13 -4.11 10.64
CA LEU A 217 -23.69 -5.29 9.99
C LEU A 217 -24.39 -4.94 8.67
N ARG A 218 -25.11 -3.81 8.61
CA ARG A 218 -25.70 -3.31 7.35
C ARG A 218 -24.64 -2.91 6.33
N ILE A 219 -23.54 -2.29 6.77
CA ILE A 219 -22.40 -1.95 5.89
C ILE A 219 -21.84 -3.22 5.24
N PHE A 220 -21.52 -4.24 6.04
CA PHE A 220 -20.98 -5.51 5.52
C PHE A 220 -21.96 -6.23 4.60
N LYS A 221 -23.26 -6.31 4.96
CA LYS A 221 -24.28 -6.91 4.09
C LYS A 221 -24.34 -6.19 2.74
N ARG A 222 -24.39 -4.85 2.75
CA ARG A 222 -24.45 -4.04 1.53
C ARG A 222 -23.20 -4.20 0.67
N LEU A 223 -22.01 -4.25 1.28
CA LEU A 223 -20.74 -4.42 0.57
C LEU A 223 -20.75 -5.64 -0.38
N PHE A 224 -21.43 -6.72 0.02
CA PHE A 224 -21.49 -7.96 -0.76
C PHE A 224 -22.77 -8.10 -1.60
N SER A 225 -23.86 -7.41 -1.27
CA SER A 225 -25.10 -7.46 -2.04
C SER A 225 -25.15 -6.44 -3.18
N ASP A 226 -24.58 -5.25 -2.97
CA ASP A 226 -24.60 -4.13 -3.91
C ASP A 226 -23.48 -4.30 -4.96
N PRO A 227 -23.82 -4.39 -6.26
CA PRO A 227 -22.84 -4.68 -7.32
C PRO A 227 -21.78 -3.58 -7.47
N SER A 228 -22.01 -2.38 -6.94
CA SER A 228 -21.03 -1.29 -7.00
C SER A 228 -19.79 -1.50 -6.11
N PHE A 229 -19.80 -2.49 -5.20
CA PHE A 229 -18.66 -2.79 -4.32
C PHE A 229 -18.08 -4.18 -4.59
N LYS A 230 -18.65 -5.23 -3.98
CA LYS A 230 -18.23 -6.64 -4.08
C LYS A 230 -16.71 -6.81 -4.19
N PRO A 231 -15.90 -6.36 -3.20
CA PRO A 231 -14.43 -6.44 -3.30
C PRO A 231 -13.94 -7.89 -3.32
N ASP A 232 -12.78 -8.13 -3.93
CA ASP A 232 -12.14 -9.45 -3.94
C ASP A 232 -11.56 -9.82 -2.56
N MET A 233 -11.20 -8.80 -1.78
CA MET A 233 -10.63 -8.93 -0.43
C MET A 233 -11.15 -7.82 0.49
N ILE A 234 -11.32 -8.14 1.78
CA ILE A 234 -11.56 -7.14 2.82
C ILE A 234 -10.43 -7.16 3.84
N LYS A 235 -10.05 -5.98 4.33
CA LYS A 235 -9.20 -5.84 5.52
C LYS A 235 -9.99 -5.13 6.61
N ILE A 236 -10.23 -5.81 7.72
CA ILE A 236 -11.05 -5.30 8.81
C ILE A 236 -10.15 -4.70 9.89
N TYR A 237 -10.33 -3.41 10.17
CA TYR A 237 -9.58 -2.65 11.17
C TYR A 237 -10.57 -2.05 12.18
N PRO A 238 -10.87 -2.70 13.31
CA PRO A 238 -11.73 -2.11 14.33
C PRO A 238 -11.26 -0.70 14.70
N CYS A 239 -12.19 0.24 14.83
CA CYS A 239 -11.86 1.62 15.18
C CYS A 239 -11.19 1.68 16.56
N LEU A 240 -9.96 2.19 16.61
CA LEU A 240 -9.20 2.36 17.84
C LEU A 240 -9.05 3.84 18.17
N VAL A 241 -9.18 4.17 19.46
CA VAL A 241 -8.84 5.50 19.98
C VAL A 241 -7.33 5.55 20.24
N THR A 242 -6.59 6.13 19.30
CA THR A 242 -5.12 6.20 19.36
C THR A 242 -4.65 7.53 19.96
N LYS A 243 -3.63 7.50 20.83
CA LYS A 243 -3.02 8.72 21.36
C LYS A 243 -2.60 9.65 20.22
N ASN A 244 -2.78 10.96 20.42
CA ASN A 244 -2.50 12.01 19.44
C ASN A 244 -3.37 12.00 18.17
N SER A 245 -4.51 11.28 18.17
CA SER A 245 -5.56 11.45 17.16
C SER A 245 -6.58 12.51 17.61
N GLN A 246 -7.33 13.09 16.66
CA GLN A 246 -8.47 13.95 17.05
C GLN A 246 -9.57 13.13 17.73
N LEU A 247 -9.68 11.83 17.40
CA LEU A 247 -10.60 10.91 18.06
C LEU A 247 -10.32 10.78 19.56
N TYR A 248 -9.04 10.76 19.96
CA TYR A 248 -8.64 10.72 21.36
C TYR A 248 -9.09 11.94 22.15
N HIS A 249 -9.17 13.11 21.53
CA HIS A 249 -9.65 14.32 22.20
C HIS A 249 -11.19 14.38 22.32
N LEU A 250 -11.92 13.57 21.54
CA LEU A 250 -13.38 13.46 21.62
C LEU A 250 -13.86 12.39 22.58
N TRP A 251 -12.99 11.43 22.93
CA TRP A 251 -13.26 10.35 23.87
C TRP A 251 -13.00 10.82 25.30
#